data_AF-A0A503QFE7-F1
#
_entry.id   AF-A0A503QFE7-F1
#
_cell.length_a   1.000
_cell.length_b   1.000
_cell.length_c   1.000
_cell.angle_alpha   90.00
_cell.angle_beta   90.00
_cell.angle_gamma   90.00
#
_symmetry.space_group_name_H-M   'P 1'
#
loop_
_entity.id
_entity.type
_entity.pdbx_description
1 polymer ?
#
loop_
_entity_poly.entity_id
_entity_poly.type
_entity_poly.pdbx_seq_one_letter_code
_entity_poly.pdbx_strand_id
1 'polypeptide(L)'
;MAISRKEEARALSVDEQDLVAKSHHPAVQELADAELANLVKLLRERRDKAQTEAHRRRREMRGKGAPKGAVASKADGGSRLKLEVLAMAMRRLNGEAERRRQLASRLSLVENARKALASKKAAANGPDFNTRTAHGGARAIASKKAQSLVRPAERGRQRKAAAVAQAKRDAR
;
A
#
# COMPACT_ATOMS: atom_id res chain seq x y z
N MET A 1 -1.51 19.88 10.48
CA MET A 1 -1.19 21.28 10.10
C MET A 1 -1.44 21.42 8.62
N ALA A 2 -2.12 22.48 8.20
CA ALA A 2 -2.29 22.80 6.79
C ALA A 2 -1.19 23.80 6.39
N ILE A 3 -0.37 23.46 5.41
CA ILE A 3 0.62 24.37 4.83
C ILE A 3 -0.08 25.12 3.70
N SER A 4 0.02 26.44 3.68
CA SER A 4 -0.60 27.25 2.64
C SER A 4 0.10 27.01 1.28
N ARG A 5 -0.62 27.17 0.16
CA ARG A 5 -0.02 27.05 -1.19
C ARG A 5 1.18 28.00 -1.38
N LYS A 6 1.14 29.18 -0.75
CA LYS A 6 2.23 30.15 -0.77
C LYS A 6 3.48 29.64 -0.05
N GLU A 7 3.32 28.95 1.06
CA GLU A 7 4.42 28.30 1.78
C GLU A 7 4.94 27.07 1.04
N GLU A 8 4.05 26.27 0.42
CA GLU A 8 4.43 25.16 -0.46
C GLU A 8 5.36 25.67 -1.60
N ALA A 9 4.96 26.75 -2.29
CA ALA A 9 5.75 27.34 -3.37
C ALA A 9 7.12 27.87 -2.91
N ARG A 10 7.23 28.39 -1.69
CA ARG A 10 8.52 28.85 -1.14
C ARG A 10 9.48 27.71 -0.80
N ALA A 11 8.95 26.53 -0.48
CA ALA A 11 9.74 25.40 -0.01
C ALA A 11 10.26 24.49 -1.13
N LEU A 12 9.57 24.47 -2.28
CA LEU A 12 9.77 23.51 -3.36
C LEU A 12 10.51 24.13 -4.56
N SER A 13 11.27 23.30 -5.29
CA SER A 13 11.76 23.68 -6.63
C SER A 13 10.63 23.66 -7.66
N VAL A 14 10.81 24.30 -8.82
CA VAL A 14 9.81 24.34 -9.90
C VAL A 14 9.27 22.95 -10.25
N ASP A 15 10.16 22.00 -10.55
CA ASP A 15 9.76 20.60 -10.85
C ASP A 15 8.93 19.95 -9.72
N GLU A 16 9.23 20.28 -8.47
CA GLU A 16 8.54 19.71 -7.30
C GLU A 16 7.19 20.38 -7.09
N GLN A 17 7.08 21.68 -7.41
CA GLN A 17 5.82 22.41 -7.39
C GLN A 17 4.84 21.79 -8.38
N ASP A 18 5.29 21.47 -9.60
CA ASP A 18 4.44 20.85 -10.63
C ASP A 18 3.92 19.48 -10.18
N LEU A 19 4.77 18.67 -9.54
CA LEU A 19 4.36 17.36 -9.00
C LEU A 19 3.37 17.51 -7.85
N VAL A 20 3.60 18.46 -6.94
CA VAL A 20 2.71 18.72 -5.80
C VAL A 20 1.38 19.32 -6.27
N ALA A 21 1.39 20.18 -7.30
CA ALA A 21 0.20 20.72 -7.93
C ALA A 21 -0.74 19.60 -8.42
N LYS A 22 -0.20 18.57 -9.10
CA LYS A 22 -0.96 17.39 -9.55
C LYS A 22 -1.56 16.57 -8.40
N SER A 23 -1.03 16.67 -7.18
CA SER A 23 -1.57 15.98 -6.00
C SER A 23 -2.79 16.67 -5.38
N HIS A 24 -3.06 17.93 -5.73
CA HIS A 24 -4.18 18.69 -5.20
C HIS A 24 -5.49 18.31 -5.90
N HIS A 25 -6.59 18.43 -5.16
CA HIS A 25 -7.93 18.37 -5.74
C HIS A 25 -8.22 19.68 -6.52
N PRO A 26 -8.88 19.63 -7.70
CA PRO A 26 -9.48 18.47 -8.38
C PRO A 26 -8.52 17.63 -9.25
N ALA A 27 -7.37 18.17 -9.63
CA ALA A 27 -6.44 17.56 -10.60
C ALA A 27 -6.12 16.08 -10.31
N VAL A 28 -5.94 15.69 -9.06
CA VAL A 28 -5.64 14.29 -8.68
C VAL A 28 -6.73 13.29 -9.10
N GLN A 29 -7.99 13.73 -9.24
CA GLN A 29 -9.10 12.87 -9.65
C GLN A 29 -9.14 12.68 -11.17
N GLU A 30 -8.60 13.63 -11.93
CA GLU A 30 -8.59 13.59 -13.39
C GLU A 30 -7.46 12.71 -13.94
N LEU A 31 -6.48 12.35 -13.11
CA LEU A 31 -5.35 11.50 -13.50
C LEU A 31 -5.79 10.07 -13.83
N ALA A 32 -5.24 9.49 -14.89
CA ALA A 32 -5.40 8.06 -15.16
C ALA A 32 -4.67 7.21 -14.10
N ASP A 33 -5.07 5.94 -13.92
CA ASP A 33 -4.46 5.05 -12.91
C ASP A 33 -2.95 4.87 -13.10
N ALA A 34 -2.50 4.76 -14.35
CA ALA A 34 -1.08 4.65 -14.68
C ALA A 34 -0.31 5.94 -14.33
N GLU A 35 -0.90 7.10 -14.58
CA GLU A 35 -0.32 8.40 -14.25
C GLU A 35 -0.25 8.61 -12.75
N LEU A 36 -1.30 8.22 -12.01
CA LEU A 36 -1.32 8.23 -10.55
C LEU A 36 -0.20 7.36 -9.97
N ALA A 37 -0.02 6.14 -10.49
CA ALA A 37 1.04 5.24 -10.05
C ALA A 37 2.45 5.82 -10.32
N ASN A 38 2.65 6.41 -11.51
CA ASN A 38 3.89 7.07 -11.86
C ASN A 38 4.17 8.30 -10.98
N LEU A 39 3.14 9.12 -10.71
CA LEU A 39 3.25 10.29 -9.84
C LEU A 39 3.60 9.89 -8.41
N VAL A 40 2.97 8.84 -7.87
CA VAL A 40 3.31 8.27 -6.55
C VAL A 40 4.78 7.84 -6.49
N LYS A 41 5.28 7.18 -7.55
CA LYS A 41 6.68 6.74 -7.62
C LYS A 41 7.64 7.94 -7.60
N LEU A 42 7.44 8.90 -8.50
CA LEU A 42 8.29 10.08 -8.60
C LEU A 42 8.28 10.90 -7.31
N LEU A 43 7.11 11.12 -6.72
CA LEU A 43 6.99 11.91 -5.48
C LEU A 43 7.65 11.19 -4.29
N ARG A 44 7.60 9.85 -4.25
CA ARG A 44 8.31 9.06 -3.23
C ARG A 44 9.82 9.24 -3.36
N GLU A 45 10.37 9.14 -4.57
CA GLU A 45 11.80 9.34 -4.82
C GLU A 45 12.25 10.76 -4.39
N ARG A 46 11.47 11.79 -4.74
CA ARG A 46 11.75 13.18 -4.33
C ARG A 46 11.68 13.36 -2.81
N ARG A 47 10.68 12.76 -2.15
CA ARG A 47 10.54 12.78 -0.69
C ARG A 47 11.72 12.09 -0.02
N ASP A 48 12.12 10.92 -0.48
CA ASP A 48 13.19 10.12 0.15
C ASP A 48 14.55 10.81 -0.01
N LYS A 49 14.78 11.46 -1.16
CA LYS A 49 15.92 12.35 -1.35
C LYS A 49 15.90 13.53 -0.39
N ALA A 50 14.79 14.25 -0.29
CA ALA A 50 14.64 15.38 0.64
C ALA A 50 14.80 14.94 2.11
N GLN A 51 14.31 13.76 2.46
CA GLN A 51 14.46 13.18 3.80
C GLN A 51 15.92 12.90 4.13
N THR A 52 16.65 12.28 3.20
CA THR A 52 18.09 12.04 3.33
C THR A 52 18.87 13.34 3.53
N GLU A 53 18.57 14.36 2.73
CA GLU A 53 19.20 15.66 2.85
C GLU A 53 18.89 16.36 4.18
N ALA A 54 17.64 16.31 4.63
CA ALA A 54 17.23 16.86 5.92
C ALA A 54 17.92 16.14 7.09
N HIS A 55 18.03 14.81 7.03
CA HIS A 55 18.76 14.02 8.03
C HIS A 55 20.24 14.34 8.05
N ARG A 56 20.88 14.48 6.88
CA ARG A 56 22.28 14.88 6.78
C ARG A 56 22.50 16.26 7.40
N ARG A 57 21.71 17.27 7.03
CA ARG A 57 21.82 18.64 7.60
C ARG A 57 21.65 18.63 9.12
N ARG A 58 20.72 17.82 9.65
CA ARG A 58 20.57 17.63 11.11
C ARG A 58 21.80 17.00 11.77
N ARG A 59 22.48 16.07 11.09
CA ARG A 59 23.73 15.48 11.61
C ARG A 59 24.88 16.48 11.56
N GLU A 60 25.02 17.24 10.48
CA GLU A 60 26.01 18.32 10.33
C GLU A 60 25.85 19.38 11.44
N MET A 61 24.62 19.86 11.68
CA MET A 61 24.31 20.81 12.76
C MET A 61 24.67 20.29 14.16
N ARG A 62 24.63 18.97 14.35
CA ARG A 62 25.00 18.32 15.62
C ARG A 62 26.50 18.01 15.71
N GLY A 63 27.29 18.36 14.70
CA GLY A 63 28.70 17.97 14.60
C GLY A 63 28.93 16.47 14.38
N LYS A 64 27.89 15.70 14.04
CA LYS A 64 27.94 14.23 13.86
C LYS A 64 28.03 13.81 12.40
N GLY A 65 28.35 14.73 11.50
CA GLY A 65 28.46 14.47 10.07
C GLY A 65 29.40 15.47 9.41
N ALA A 66 30.19 14.99 8.46
CA ALA A 66 31.04 15.85 7.66
C ALA A 66 30.17 16.86 6.88
N PRO A 67 30.54 18.15 6.87
CA PRO A 67 29.80 19.16 6.13
C PRO A 67 29.88 18.85 4.63
N LYS A 68 28.74 18.93 3.93
CA LYS A 68 28.75 18.81 2.46
C LYS A 68 29.44 20.01 1.78
N GLY A 69 29.41 21.17 2.42
CA GLY A 69 30.06 22.41 1.94
C GLY A 69 31.26 22.79 2.80
N ALA A 70 31.81 23.98 2.54
CA ALA A 70 32.96 24.52 3.30
C ALA A 70 32.67 24.68 4.81
N VAL A 71 31.40 24.87 5.17
CA VAL A 71 30.95 24.99 6.56
C VAL A 71 29.70 24.14 6.79
N ALA A 72 29.51 23.69 8.04
CA ALA A 72 28.32 22.97 8.45
C ALA A 72 27.06 23.81 8.27
N SER A 73 25.94 23.14 7.94
CA SER A 73 24.63 23.79 7.86
C SER A 73 24.29 24.50 9.17
N LYS A 74 23.84 25.76 9.11
CA LYS A 74 23.46 26.56 10.30
C LYS A 74 21.97 26.48 10.64
N ALA A 75 21.13 26.06 9.69
CA ALA A 75 19.69 25.90 9.87
C ALA A 75 19.14 24.77 8.99
N ASP A 76 18.00 24.18 9.37
CA ASP A 76 17.33 23.12 8.60
C ASP A 76 15.83 23.38 8.34
N GLY A 77 15.32 24.56 8.67
CA GLY A 77 13.91 24.92 8.53
C GLY A 77 13.35 24.69 7.13
N GLY A 78 14.05 25.16 6.08
CA GLY A 78 13.62 24.94 4.69
C GLY A 78 13.61 23.47 4.27
N SER A 79 14.54 22.65 4.77
CA SER A 79 14.55 21.21 4.49
C SER A 79 13.43 20.46 5.18
N ARG A 80 13.06 20.88 6.40
CA ARG A 80 11.92 20.31 7.13
C ARG A 80 10.61 20.68 6.43
N LEU A 81 10.42 21.96 6.11
CA LEU A 81 9.22 22.43 5.41
C LEU A 81 9.04 21.70 4.07
N LYS A 82 10.10 21.60 3.26
CA LYS A 82 10.09 20.84 2.01
C LYS A 82 9.69 19.37 2.23
N LEU A 83 10.26 18.70 3.23
CA LEU A 83 9.93 17.32 3.55
C LEU A 83 8.45 17.17 3.99
N GLU A 84 7.95 18.10 4.79
CA GLU A 84 6.55 18.12 5.23
C GLU A 84 5.59 18.29 4.05
N VAL A 85 5.87 19.23 3.13
CA VAL A 85 5.06 19.44 1.92
C VAL A 85 5.03 18.19 1.04
N LEU A 86 6.19 17.58 0.77
CA LEU A 86 6.27 16.33 -0.01
C LEU A 86 5.56 15.17 0.69
N ALA A 87 5.64 15.08 2.02
CA ALA A 87 4.93 14.06 2.79
C ALA A 87 3.41 14.25 2.74
N MET A 88 2.91 15.49 2.80
CA MET A 88 1.48 15.76 2.64
C MET A 88 0.97 15.43 1.24
N ALA A 89 1.72 15.80 0.20
CA ALA A 89 1.39 15.43 -1.17
C ALA A 89 1.34 13.89 -1.35
N MET A 90 2.28 13.15 -0.75
CA MET A 90 2.24 11.68 -0.72
C MET A 90 0.99 11.13 0.00
N ARG A 91 0.57 11.75 1.11
CA ARG A 91 -0.68 11.35 1.79
C ARG A 91 -1.89 11.55 0.89
N ARG A 92 -1.99 12.66 0.15
CA ARG A 92 -3.06 12.92 -0.80
C ARG A 92 -3.12 11.85 -1.90
N LEU A 93 -1.99 11.55 -2.54
CA LEU A 93 -1.92 10.54 -3.59
C LEU A 93 -2.24 9.13 -3.10
N ASN A 94 -1.71 8.73 -1.94
CA ASN A 94 -2.02 7.43 -1.35
C ASN A 94 -3.51 7.33 -0.99
N GLY A 95 -4.12 8.42 -0.52
CA GLY A 95 -5.55 8.50 -0.25
C GLY A 95 -6.40 8.29 -1.50
N GLU A 96 -6.03 8.91 -2.63
CA GLU A 96 -6.72 8.71 -3.91
C GLU A 96 -6.54 7.28 -4.45
N ALA A 97 -5.32 6.73 -4.38
CA ALA A 97 -5.08 5.34 -4.79
C ALA A 97 -5.89 4.33 -3.96
N GLU A 98 -5.98 4.55 -2.65
CA GLU A 98 -6.79 3.72 -1.77
C GLU A 98 -8.29 3.90 -2.02
N ARG A 99 -8.76 5.13 -2.29
CA ARG A 99 -10.14 5.41 -2.69
C ARG A 99 -10.53 4.64 -3.95
N ARG A 100 -9.68 4.66 -4.99
CA ARG A 100 -9.91 3.91 -6.24
C ARG A 100 -9.96 2.41 -6.00
N ARG A 101 -9.05 1.88 -5.17
CA ARG A 101 -9.06 0.46 -4.77
C ARG A 101 -10.35 0.08 -4.06
N GLN A 102 -10.82 0.88 -3.11
CA GLN A 102 -12.06 0.63 -2.38
C GLN A 102 -13.29 0.72 -3.29
N LEU A 103 -13.28 1.62 -4.29
CA LEU A 103 -14.35 1.69 -5.26
C LEU A 103 -14.40 0.44 -6.13
N ALA A 104 -13.24 0.01 -6.66
CA ALA A 104 -13.13 -1.21 -7.46
C ALA A 104 -13.56 -2.47 -6.68
N SER A 105 -13.19 -2.58 -5.40
CA SER A 105 -13.58 -3.72 -4.55
C SER A 105 -15.09 -3.74 -4.26
N ARG A 106 -15.72 -2.58 -4.09
CA ARG A 106 -17.18 -2.47 -3.94
C ARG A 106 -17.90 -2.90 -5.21
N LEU A 107 -17.42 -2.48 -6.38
CA LEU A 107 -18.00 -2.88 -7.67
C LEU A 107 -17.92 -4.39 -7.88
N SER A 108 -16.74 -4.99 -7.63
CA SER A 108 -16.57 -6.44 -7.78
C SER A 108 -17.43 -7.23 -6.78
N LEU A 109 -17.61 -6.74 -5.57
CA LEU A 109 -18.51 -7.33 -4.58
C LEU A 109 -19.97 -7.36 -5.08
N VAL A 110 -20.44 -6.25 -5.65
CA VAL A 110 -21.80 -6.15 -6.22
C VAL A 110 -21.97 -7.10 -7.40
N GLU A 111 -20.99 -7.18 -8.29
CA GLU A 111 -21.03 -8.12 -9.42
C GLU A 111 -21.07 -9.58 -8.97
N ASN A 112 -20.25 -9.95 -7.99
CA ASN A 112 -20.23 -11.29 -7.42
C ASN A 112 -21.56 -11.65 -6.75
N ALA A 113 -22.16 -10.69 -6.01
CA ALA A 113 -23.47 -10.87 -5.41
C ALA A 113 -24.57 -11.08 -6.47
N ARG A 114 -24.53 -10.31 -7.57
CA ARG A 114 -25.45 -10.48 -8.70
C ARG A 114 -25.30 -11.85 -9.37
N LYS A 115 -24.07 -12.31 -9.60
CA LYS A 115 -23.78 -13.65 -10.14
C LYS A 115 -24.29 -14.76 -9.22
N ALA A 116 -24.06 -14.65 -7.92
CA ALA A 116 -24.55 -15.62 -6.93
C ALA A 116 -26.08 -15.65 -6.83
N LEU A 117 -26.73 -14.49 -6.95
CA LEU A 117 -28.19 -14.41 -7.01
C LEU A 117 -28.73 -15.06 -8.29
N ALA A 118 -28.10 -14.81 -9.43
CA ALA A 118 -28.47 -15.42 -10.70
C ALA A 118 -28.33 -16.95 -10.66
N SER A 119 -27.22 -17.47 -10.12
CA SER A 119 -27.02 -18.92 -9.98
C SER A 119 -28.04 -19.55 -9.03
N LYS A 120 -28.38 -18.88 -7.91
CA LYS A 120 -29.43 -19.33 -6.99
C LYS A 120 -30.79 -19.38 -7.67
N LYS A 121 -31.15 -18.36 -8.46
CA LYS A 121 -32.40 -18.35 -9.22
C LYS A 121 -32.44 -19.44 -10.29
N ALA A 122 -31.33 -19.67 -11.00
CA ALA A 122 -31.24 -20.75 -11.98
C ALA A 122 -31.39 -22.13 -11.33
N ALA A 123 -30.80 -22.34 -10.15
CA ALA A 123 -30.93 -23.59 -9.39
C ALA A 123 -32.34 -23.81 -8.83
N ALA A 124 -33.08 -22.73 -8.51
CA ALA A 124 -34.47 -22.83 -8.06
C ALA A 124 -35.42 -23.36 -9.15
N ASN A 125 -35.07 -23.17 -10.43
CA ASN A 125 -35.80 -23.73 -11.57
C ASN A 125 -35.30 -25.15 -11.97
N GLY A 126 -34.56 -25.82 -11.08
CA GLY A 126 -34.16 -27.21 -11.27
C GLY A 126 -35.36 -28.18 -11.26
N PRO A 127 -35.16 -29.46 -11.66
CA PRO A 127 -36.23 -30.44 -11.67
C PRO A 127 -36.88 -30.56 -10.28
N ASP A 128 -38.21 -30.73 -10.26
CA ASP A 128 -39.01 -30.83 -9.04
C ASP A 128 -38.37 -31.79 -8.02
N PHE A 129 -38.46 -31.43 -6.74
CA PHE A 129 -37.88 -32.21 -5.63
C PHE A 129 -38.39 -33.66 -5.57
N ASN A 130 -39.48 -33.98 -6.30
CA ASN A 130 -40.07 -35.31 -6.38
C ASN A 130 -39.64 -36.06 -7.66
N THR A 131 -38.33 -36.25 -7.85
CA THR A 131 -37.83 -37.22 -8.83
C THR A 131 -37.68 -38.60 -8.20
N ARG A 132 -37.65 -39.66 -9.03
CA ARG A 132 -37.50 -41.05 -8.60
C ARG A 132 -36.25 -41.32 -7.72
N THR A 133 -35.31 -40.37 -7.67
CA THR A 133 -34.06 -40.40 -6.89
C THR A 133 -34.03 -39.41 -5.72
N ALA A 134 -35.13 -38.73 -5.40
CA ALA A 134 -35.20 -37.69 -4.35
C ALA A 134 -34.77 -38.16 -2.95
N HIS A 135 -35.12 -39.39 -2.59
CA HIS A 135 -34.74 -40.01 -1.32
C HIS A 135 -33.40 -40.77 -1.39
N GLY A 136 -32.76 -40.79 -2.56
CA GLY A 136 -31.49 -41.49 -2.78
C GLY A 136 -30.27 -40.78 -2.18
N GLY A 137 -30.42 -39.49 -1.81
CA GLY A 137 -29.41 -38.66 -1.16
C GLY A 137 -28.09 -38.50 -1.95
N ALA A 138 -27.45 -37.34 -1.83
CA ALA A 138 -26.04 -37.27 -2.19
C ALA A 138 -25.25 -38.16 -1.20
N ARG A 139 -24.75 -39.32 -1.65
CA ARG A 139 -23.82 -40.12 -0.81
C ARG A 139 -22.67 -39.22 -0.40
N ALA A 140 -22.39 -39.13 0.89
CA ALA A 140 -21.28 -38.35 1.40
C ALA A 140 -19.97 -38.88 0.79
N ILE A 141 -19.46 -38.18 -0.22
CA ILE A 141 -18.13 -38.45 -0.75
C ILE A 141 -17.17 -37.91 0.30
N ALA A 142 -16.61 -38.80 1.11
CA ALA A 142 -15.61 -38.43 2.09
C ALA A 142 -14.47 -37.69 1.36
N SER A 143 -14.22 -36.44 1.76
CA SER A 143 -13.07 -35.68 1.29
C SER A 143 -11.83 -36.54 1.49
N LYS A 144 -11.16 -36.95 0.40
CA LYS A 144 -9.84 -37.55 0.44
C LYS A 144 -8.86 -36.49 0.93
N LYS A 145 -8.81 -36.27 2.25
CA LYS A 145 -7.81 -35.39 2.87
C LYS A 145 -6.45 -35.94 2.46
N ALA A 146 -5.63 -35.12 1.81
CA ALA A 146 -4.28 -35.50 1.46
C ALA A 146 -3.56 -35.95 2.73
N GLN A 147 -2.97 -37.16 2.69
CA GLN A 147 -2.17 -37.64 3.81
C GLN A 147 -0.98 -36.70 3.99
N SER A 148 -0.77 -36.20 5.21
CA SER A 148 0.42 -35.41 5.53
C SER A 148 1.65 -36.31 5.45
N LEU A 149 2.38 -36.25 4.33
CA LEU A 149 3.63 -36.98 4.12
C LEU A 149 4.77 -36.46 5.03
N VAL A 150 4.57 -35.32 5.69
CA VAL A 150 5.55 -34.73 6.61
C VAL A 150 5.48 -35.43 7.97
N ARG A 151 6.61 -35.99 8.39
CA ARG A 151 6.80 -36.53 9.75
C ARG A 151 6.53 -35.44 10.80
N PRO A 152 5.72 -35.70 11.85
CA PRO A 152 5.38 -34.67 12.85
C PRO A 152 6.59 -33.97 13.50
N ALA A 153 7.70 -34.69 13.71
CA ALA A 153 8.94 -34.15 14.26
C ALA A 153 9.64 -33.12 13.34
N GLU A 154 9.49 -33.23 12.02
CA GLU A 154 10.09 -32.29 11.06
C GLU A 154 9.46 -30.91 11.16
N ARG A 155 8.15 -30.85 11.39
CA ARG A 155 7.42 -29.58 11.51
C ARG A 155 7.90 -28.75 12.69
N GLY A 156 8.10 -29.40 13.84
CA GLY A 156 8.64 -28.74 15.04
C GLY A 156 10.07 -28.27 14.83
N ARG A 157 10.91 -29.10 14.21
CA ARG A 157 12.31 -28.79 13.88
C ARG A 157 12.40 -27.56 12.97
N GLN A 158 11.67 -27.54 11.86
CA GLN A 158 11.67 -26.42 10.90
C GLN A 158 11.14 -25.14 11.53
N ARG A 159 10.06 -25.21 12.32
CA ARG A 159 9.52 -24.06 13.05
C ARG A 159 10.55 -23.47 14.01
N LYS A 160 11.27 -24.31 14.76
CA LYS A 160 12.30 -23.86 15.70
C LYS A 160 13.51 -23.26 14.96
N ALA A 161 13.94 -23.87 13.86
CA ALA A 161 15.02 -23.35 13.02
C ALA A 161 14.68 -21.96 12.46
N ALA A 162 13.46 -21.78 11.95
CA ALA A 162 12.98 -20.48 11.47
C ALA A 162 12.93 -19.42 12.59
N ALA A 163 12.45 -19.79 13.78
CA ALA A 163 12.41 -18.90 14.93
C ALA A 163 13.82 -18.45 15.36
N VAL A 164 14.80 -19.36 15.38
CA VAL A 164 16.21 -19.03 15.69
C VAL A 164 16.81 -18.12 14.61
N ALA A 165 16.56 -18.40 13.35
CA ALA A 165 17.03 -17.57 12.24
C ALA A 165 16.44 -16.15 12.29
N GLN A 166 15.16 -16.03 12.68
CA GLN A 166 14.50 -14.74 12.83
C GLN A 166 15.08 -13.95 14.01
N ALA A 167 15.24 -14.58 15.18
CA ALA A 167 15.87 -13.92 16.33
C ALA A 167 17.28 -13.41 16.01
N LYS A 168 18.05 -14.14 15.20
CA LYS A 168 19.38 -13.70 14.73
C LYS A 168 19.32 -12.51 13.78
N ARG A 169 18.25 -12.38 12.97
CA ARG A 169 18.04 -11.21 12.11
C ARG A 169 17.59 -10.00 12.91
N ASP A 170 16.70 -10.19 13.88
CA ASP A 170 16.16 -9.10 14.70
C ASP A 170 17.20 -8.53 15.68
N ALA A 171 18.22 -9.31 16.03
CA ALA A 171 19.36 -8.88 16.85
C ALA A 171 20.50 -8.18 16.07
N ARG A 172 20.37 -8.00 14.75
CA ARG A 172 21.30 -7.24 13.89
C ARG A 172 20.78 -5.84 13.62
#